data_AF-A0A1F5YCC5-F1
#
_entry.id   AF-A0A1F5YCC5-F1
#
_cell.length_a   1.000
_cell.length_b   1.000
_cell.length_c   1.000
_cell.angle_alpha   90.00
_cell.angle_beta   90.00
_cell.angle_gamma   90.00
#
_symmetry.space_group_name_H-M   'P 1'
#
loop_
_entity.id
_entity.type
_entity.pdbx_description
1 polymer ?
#
loop_
_entity_poly.entity_id
_entity_poly.type
_entity_poly.pdbx_seq_one_letter_code
_entity_poly.pdbx_strand_id
1 'polypeptide(L)'
;MKRVHPDEPRTEVRTLGLSLLTLLLLTGEPSSSPLVTGTDSFEAPFSDALFLELKGFKGFSIREFNRADGFLPTFQLGIRSLEEGKYPSASLSLSYSIERERAGWKATIGKPFQGWGDFRTSLDAYRLTETNDRWRISDLENSIAAFMFKEDFRNYYETEGFRLSAEMGLGDFHRVTMAYVDQHIRSLGANEPFTLFGWAKEFRENPPVSEGEERKILFEWTYDTRDNIRFPRRGWHATLSYETCPAGLHGDFAYRLLTAQLRRYRIVFGDQSLNFRLAMALSGNSPPAHRRFTIGGVGTLRGFPDLSDAGENFLMGNAEYRCPIRWLTWKPLRLVFNEIQGLLFFDIGDAWSEGGEAGQLRSDIGLGISGANIFSYFGLYIAQGLESPWRDPRVTVKMEREF
;
A
#
# COMPACT_ATOMS: atom_id res chain seq x y z
N MET A 1 12.27 32.13 -50.34
CA MET A 1 12.60 31.57 -49.01
C MET A 1 11.32 31.35 -48.23
N LYS A 2 10.82 30.10 -48.17
CA LYS A 2 9.66 29.72 -47.36
C LYS A 2 10.13 29.48 -45.92
N ARG A 3 9.55 30.18 -44.95
CA ARG A 3 9.71 29.88 -43.52
C ARG A 3 8.81 28.68 -43.17
N VAL A 4 9.42 27.66 -42.59
CA VAL A 4 8.76 26.48 -42.05
C VAL A 4 8.30 26.83 -40.63
N HIS A 5 7.01 26.62 -40.35
CA HIS A 5 6.45 26.60 -39.00
C HIS A 5 6.81 25.25 -38.35
N PRO A 6 7.20 25.20 -37.07
CA PRO A 6 7.27 23.94 -36.35
C PRO A 6 5.86 23.52 -35.91
N ASP A 7 5.47 22.32 -36.29
CA ASP A 7 4.26 21.64 -35.82
C ASP A 7 4.35 21.37 -34.30
N GLU A 8 3.34 21.77 -33.54
CA GLU A 8 3.16 21.39 -32.14
C GLU A 8 2.58 19.95 -32.05
N PRO A 9 3.21 19.00 -31.35
CA PRO A 9 2.55 17.76 -30.95
C PRO A 9 1.88 17.98 -29.59
N ARG A 10 0.67 18.55 -29.55
CA ARG A 10 -0.04 18.83 -28.28
C ARG A 10 -1.30 18.01 -28.03
N THR A 11 -1.65 17.09 -28.94
CA THR A 11 -2.94 16.38 -28.87
C THR A 11 -2.80 14.89 -28.55
N GLU A 12 -1.73 14.21 -28.96
CA GLU A 12 -1.58 12.75 -28.72
C GLU A 12 -1.18 12.41 -27.28
N VAL A 13 -0.32 13.22 -26.66
CA VAL A 13 0.17 12.99 -25.29
C VAL A 13 -0.95 13.06 -24.25
N ARG A 14 -1.96 13.93 -24.46
CA ARG A 14 -3.10 14.06 -23.54
C ARG A 14 -4.01 12.83 -23.57
N THR A 15 -4.24 12.27 -24.75
CA THR A 15 -5.09 11.08 -24.92
C THR A 15 -4.45 9.83 -24.32
N LEU A 16 -3.12 9.69 -24.46
CA LEU A 16 -2.34 8.63 -23.83
C LEU A 16 -2.39 8.73 -22.30
N GLY A 17 -2.25 9.95 -21.75
CA GLY A 17 -2.32 10.19 -20.30
C GLY A 17 -3.66 9.79 -19.66
N LEU A 18 -4.80 10.13 -20.28
CA LEU A 18 -6.12 9.71 -19.79
C LEU A 18 -6.35 8.19 -19.90
N SER A 19 -5.84 7.56 -20.95
CA SER A 19 -5.94 6.11 -21.14
C SER A 19 -5.14 5.34 -20.08
N LEU A 20 -3.94 5.84 -19.74
CA LEU A 20 -3.09 5.26 -18.68
C LEU A 20 -3.70 5.44 -17.28
N LEU A 21 -4.32 6.59 -17.00
CA LEU A 21 -5.04 6.81 -15.73
C LEU A 21 -6.23 5.84 -15.58
N THR A 22 -6.97 5.60 -16.66
CA THR A 22 -8.07 4.63 -16.64
C THR A 22 -7.54 3.22 -16.35
N LEU A 23 -6.41 2.84 -16.95
CA LEU A 23 -5.78 1.54 -16.72
C LEU A 23 -5.21 1.41 -15.30
N LEU A 24 -4.66 2.50 -14.74
CA LEU A 24 -4.18 2.57 -13.35
C LEU A 24 -5.33 2.47 -12.34
N LEU A 25 -6.52 3.02 -12.65
CA LEU A 25 -7.70 2.89 -11.78
C LEU A 25 -8.39 1.52 -11.90
N LEU A 26 -8.10 0.75 -12.95
CA LEU A 26 -8.60 -0.60 -13.16
C LEU A 26 -7.73 -1.68 -12.48
N THR A 27 -6.70 -1.30 -11.71
CA THR A 27 -5.78 -2.24 -11.05
C THR A 27 -6.18 -2.64 -9.64
N GLY A 28 -7.29 -2.11 -9.13
CA GLY A 28 -7.94 -2.68 -7.96
C GLY A 28 -8.45 -4.08 -8.27
N GLU A 29 -8.15 -5.06 -7.43
CA GLU A 29 -8.69 -6.41 -7.58
C GLU A 29 -10.21 -6.32 -7.79
N PRO A 30 -10.74 -6.82 -8.92
CA PRO A 30 -12.13 -7.20 -8.93
C PRO A 30 -12.24 -8.35 -7.94
N SER A 31 -12.87 -8.08 -6.79
CA SER A 31 -13.57 -9.13 -6.06
C SER A 31 -14.39 -9.88 -7.10
N SER A 32 -14.01 -11.12 -7.35
CA SER A 32 -14.73 -12.04 -8.21
C SER A 32 -16.05 -12.38 -7.54
N SER A 33 -17.03 -11.49 -7.67
CA SER A 33 -18.43 -11.88 -7.60
C SER A 33 -18.84 -12.28 -9.01
N PRO A 34 -19.08 -13.56 -9.32
CA PRO A 34 -19.78 -13.90 -10.55
C PRO A 34 -21.20 -13.30 -10.46
N LEU A 35 -21.51 -12.38 -11.38
CA LEU A 35 -22.88 -11.99 -11.68
C LEU A 35 -23.63 -13.25 -12.14
N VAL A 36 -24.45 -13.81 -11.25
CA VAL A 36 -25.44 -14.83 -11.60
C VAL A 36 -26.60 -14.11 -12.29
N THR A 37 -26.70 -14.25 -13.60
CA THR A 37 -27.91 -13.91 -14.34
C THR A 37 -28.58 -15.19 -14.84
N GLY A 38 -29.76 -15.49 -14.26
CA GLY A 38 -30.84 -16.21 -14.94
C GLY A 38 -30.72 -17.73 -15.09
N THR A 39 -31.38 -18.42 -14.16
CA THR A 39 -32.16 -19.68 -14.31
C THR A 39 -31.94 -20.51 -15.59
N ASP A 40 -31.10 -21.54 -15.46
CA ASP A 40 -31.50 -22.93 -15.70
C ASP A 40 -30.53 -23.83 -14.93
N SER A 41 -31.06 -24.67 -14.07
CA SER A 41 -30.30 -25.61 -13.24
C SER A 41 -29.73 -26.73 -14.12
N PHE A 42 -28.51 -26.55 -14.59
CA PHE A 42 -27.62 -27.63 -14.99
C PHE A 42 -26.61 -27.85 -13.86
N GLU A 43 -26.77 -28.95 -13.11
CA GLU A 43 -25.70 -29.47 -12.25
C GLU A 43 -24.53 -29.89 -13.17
N ALA A 44 -23.49 -29.06 -13.24
CA ALA A 44 -22.26 -29.43 -13.90
C ALA A 44 -21.43 -30.35 -12.97
N PRO A 45 -20.95 -31.51 -13.44
CA PRO A 45 -20.33 -32.53 -12.59
C PRO A 45 -18.83 -32.28 -12.28
N PHE A 46 -18.36 -31.03 -12.28
CA PHE A 46 -16.93 -30.73 -12.12
C PHE A 46 -16.62 -30.08 -10.77
N SER A 47 -16.50 -30.90 -9.73
CA SER A 47 -16.11 -30.48 -8.36
C SER A 47 -14.60 -30.32 -8.15
N ASP A 48 -13.74 -30.49 -9.17
CA ASP A 48 -12.28 -30.56 -8.99
C ASP A 48 -11.45 -29.77 -10.03
N ALA A 49 -12.08 -28.93 -10.85
CA ALA A 49 -11.37 -28.30 -11.95
C ALA A 49 -10.44 -27.16 -11.46
N LEU A 50 -9.16 -27.26 -11.82
CA LEU A 50 -8.22 -26.14 -11.81
C LEU A 50 -8.51 -25.23 -13.00
N PHE A 51 -8.58 -23.94 -12.76
CA PHE A 51 -8.81 -22.94 -13.79
C PHE A 51 -7.64 -21.98 -13.91
N LEU A 52 -7.46 -21.50 -15.13
CA LEU A 52 -6.50 -20.48 -15.47
C LEU A 52 -7.10 -19.10 -15.17
N GLU A 53 -6.41 -18.35 -14.34
CA GLU A 53 -6.79 -17.00 -13.91
C GLU A 53 -5.88 -15.98 -14.63
N LEU A 54 -6.47 -15.04 -15.35
CA LEU A 54 -5.75 -13.89 -15.91
C LEU A 54 -6.17 -12.65 -15.14
N LYS A 55 -5.24 -12.07 -14.37
CA LYS A 55 -5.54 -10.87 -13.56
C LYS A 55 -5.38 -9.60 -14.40
N GLY A 56 -6.29 -8.64 -14.24
CA GLY A 56 -6.36 -7.44 -15.08
C GLY A 56 -7.01 -7.70 -16.44
N PHE A 57 -6.81 -6.80 -17.40
CA PHE A 57 -7.41 -6.94 -18.73
C PHE A 57 -6.66 -7.99 -19.54
N LYS A 58 -7.22 -9.20 -19.64
CA LYS A 58 -6.61 -10.36 -20.31
C LYS A 58 -5.20 -10.69 -19.79
N GLY A 59 -4.98 -10.49 -18.49
CA GLY A 59 -3.70 -10.72 -17.84
C GLY A 59 -2.82 -9.48 -17.75
N PHE A 60 -3.15 -8.38 -18.44
CA PHE A 60 -2.36 -7.16 -18.43
C PHE A 60 -2.92 -6.10 -17.48
N SER A 61 -2.02 -5.42 -16.76
CA SER A 61 -2.32 -4.32 -15.86
C SER A 61 -1.12 -3.38 -15.73
N ILE A 62 -1.30 -2.22 -15.10
CA ILE A 62 -0.20 -1.37 -14.62
C ILE A 62 -0.13 -1.54 -13.12
N ARG A 63 0.88 -2.26 -12.62
CA ARG A 63 0.95 -2.55 -11.18
C ARG A 63 1.14 -1.27 -10.36
N GLU A 64 2.10 -0.46 -10.76
CA GLU A 64 2.50 0.76 -10.06
C GLU A 64 3.02 1.80 -11.07
N PHE A 65 3.02 3.06 -10.63
CA PHE A 65 3.82 4.13 -11.19
C PHE A 65 4.65 4.74 -10.05
N ASN A 66 5.96 4.87 -10.23
CA ASN A 66 6.82 5.50 -9.22
C ASN A 66 8.07 6.12 -9.84
N ARG A 67 8.81 6.94 -9.08
CA ARG A 67 9.99 7.63 -9.61
C ARG A 67 11.17 6.71 -9.92
N ALA A 68 11.25 5.52 -9.33
CA ALA A 68 12.35 4.59 -9.57
C ALA A 68 12.14 3.82 -10.88
N ASP A 69 10.92 3.36 -11.14
CA ASP A 69 10.63 2.46 -12.26
C ASP A 69 9.86 3.11 -13.42
N GLY A 70 9.23 4.27 -13.20
CA GLY A 70 8.20 4.84 -14.05
C GLY A 70 6.94 3.99 -14.04
N PHE A 71 6.32 3.80 -15.21
CA PHE A 71 5.24 2.83 -15.36
C PHE A 71 5.76 1.40 -15.22
N LEU A 72 4.99 0.56 -14.52
CA LEU A 72 5.28 -0.86 -14.37
C LEU A 72 4.20 -1.75 -15.04
N PRO A 73 4.15 -1.83 -16.39
CA PRO A 73 3.29 -2.78 -17.07
C PRO A 73 3.58 -4.20 -16.59
N THR A 74 2.51 -4.93 -16.27
CA THR A 74 2.60 -6.25 -15.66
C THR A 74 1.63 -7.22 -16.32
N PHE A 75 2.13 -8.39 -16.69
CA PHE A 75 1.34 -9.54 -17.08
C PHE A 75 1.23 -10.55 -15.94
N GLN A 76 0.02 -10.99 -15.61
CA GLN A 76 -0.25 -11.91 -14.51
C GLN A 76 -1.10 -13.10 -14.96
N LEU A 77 -0.60 -14.28 -14.63
CA LEU A 77 -1.20 -15.57 -14.89
C LEU A 77 -1.25 -16.39 -13.59
N GLY A 78 -2.38 -17.00 -13.30
CA GLY A 78 -2.60 -17.87 -12.15
C GLY A 78 -3.24 -19.19 -12.54
N ILE A 79 -3.04 -20.20 -11.70
CA ILE A 79 -3.76 -21.46 -11.71
C ILE A 79 -4.35 -21.63 -10.31
N ARG A 80 -5.68 -21.68 -10.21
CA ARG A 80 -6.41 -21.80 -8.94
C ARG A 80 -7.59 -22.76 -9.08
N SER A 81 -8.08 -23.28 -7.96
CA SER A 81 -9.35 -24.02 -7.89
C SER A 81 -10.50 -23.09 -7.51
N LEU A 82 -11.72 -23.43 -7.92
CA LEU A 82 -12.94 -22.78 -7.43
C LEU A 82 -13.15 -23.00 -5.93
N GLU A 83 -12.65 -24.11 -5.40
CA GLU A 83 -12.64 -24.36 -3.96
C GLU A 83 -11.39 -23.73 -3.34
N GLU A 84 -11.50 -22.44 -3.04
CA GLU A 84 -10.39 -21.66 -2.48
C GLU A 84 -9.86 -22.29 -1.18
N GLY A 85 -8.54 -22.39 -1.09
CA GLY A 85 -7.87 -22.95 0.10
C GLY A 85 -7.88 -24.47 0.23
N LYS A 86 -8.42 -25.23 -0.73
CA LYS A 86 -8.36 -26.70 -0.69
C LYS A 86 -7.33 -27.34 -1.61
N TYR A 87 -6.98 -26.67 -2.70
CA TYR A 87 -6.07 -27.20 -3.72
C TYR A 87 -4.83 -26.32 -3.88
N PRO A 88 -3.71 -26.88 -4.36
CA PRO A 88 -2.52 -26.11 -4.69
C PRO A 88 -2.83 -25.01 -5.71
N SER A 89 -2.11 -23.89 -5.59
CA SER A 89 -2.21 -22.75 -6.50
C SER A 89 -0.82 -22.38 -7.01
N ALA A 90 -0.74 -21.89 -8.25
CA ALA A 90 0.48 -21.30 -8.78
C ALA A 90 0.18 -19.97 -9.45
N SER A 91 1.10 -19.03 -9.42
CA SER A 91 0.97 -17.78 -10.18
C SER A 91 2.31 -17.27 -10.65
N LEU A 92 2.32 -16.63 -11.82
CA LEU A 92 3.43 -15.93 -12.42
C LEU A 92 3.02 -14.48 -12.71
N SER A 93 3.82 -13.55 -12.22
CA SER A 93 3.74 -12.13 -12.55
C SER A 93 5.03 -11.73 -13.26
N LEU A 94 4.91 -11.15 -14.45
CA LEU A 94 6.02 -10.60 -15.24
C LEU A 94 5.80 -9.10 -15.36
N SER A 95 6.82 -8.30 -15.06
CA SER A 95 6.76 -6.85 -15.04
C SER A 95 7.97 -6.26 -15.74
N TYR A 96 7.85 -5.04 -16.28
CA TYR A 96 8.97 -4.34 -16.90
C TYR A 96 9.01 -2.90 -16.41
N SER A 97 10.12 -2.51 -15.79
CA SER A 97 10.39 -1.11 -15.44
C SER A 97 10.85 -0.37 -16.69
N ILE A 98 10.08 0.64 -17.08
CA ILE A 98 10.37 1.43 -18.28
C ILE A 98 11.62 2.30 -18.06
N GLU A 99 11.73 2.99 -16.92
CA GLU A 99 12.85 3.92 -16.69
C GLU A 99 14.19 3.20 -16.47
N ARG A 100 14.15 1.97 -15.91
CA ARG A 100 15.38 1.19 -15.64
C ARG A 100 15.67 0.16 -16.71
N GLU A 101 14.81 0.03 -17.72
CA GLU A 101 14.86 -1.00 -18.77
C GLU A 101 15.04 -2.43 -18.20
N ARG A 102 14.37 -2.72 -17.08
CA ARG A 102 14.63 -3.93 -16.28
C ARG A 102 13.38 -4.76 -16.07
N ALA A 103 13.47 -6.05 -16.38
CA ALA A 103 12.39 -7.00 -16.14
C ALA A 103 12.33 -7.43 -14.67
N GLY A 104 11.17 -7.31 -14.05
CA GLY A 104 10.84 -7.89 -12.75
C GLY A 104 9.94 -9.10 -12.89
N TRP A 105 9.96 -10.02 -11.94
CA TRP A 105 9.10 -11.20 -11.96
C TRP A 105 8.80 -11.70 -10.55
N LYS A 106 7.68 -12.40 -10.39
CA LYS A 106 7.34 -13.14 -9.17
C LYS A 106 6.63 -14.44 -9.56
N ALA A 107 7.15 -15.56 -9.10
CA ALA A 107 6.52 -16.86 -9.18
C ALA A 107 6.14 -17.32 -7.77
N THR A 108 4.89 -17.75 -7.60
CA THR A 108 4.37 -18.23 -6.33
C THR A 108 3.80 -19.63 -6.52
N ILE A 109 4.13 -20.54 -5.61
CA ILE A 109 3.46 -21.84 -5.48
C ILE A 109 2.95 -21.94 -4.05
N GLY A 110 1.66 -22.20 -3.90
CA GLY A 110 0.98 -22.36 -2.63
C GLY A 110 0.37 -23.74 -2.50
N LYS A 111 0.46 -24.35 -1.32
CA LYS A 111 -0.16 -25.63 -1.01
C LYS A 111 -0.92 -25.54 0.31
N PRO A 112 -2.25 -25.63 0.29
CA PRO A 112 -3.01 -25.83 1.52
C PRO A 112 -2.89 -27.28 2.01
N PHE A 113 -3.04 -27.49 3.32
CA PHE A 113 -3.08 -28.83 3.90
C PHE A 113 -4.42 -29.08 4.58
N GLN A 114 -5.11 -30.10 4.09
CA GLN A 114 -6.39 -30.52 4.65
C GLN A 114 -6.19 -31.16 6.02
N GLY A 115 -7.08 -30.85 6.97
CA GLY A 115 -7.10 -31.45 8.32
C GLY A 115 -6.40 -30.66 9.42
N TRP A 116 -5.69 -29.57 9.10
CA TRP A 116 -5.00 -28.70 10.06
C TRP A 116 -5.65 -27.30 10.18
N GLY A 117 -6.92 -27.19 9.80
CA GLY A 117 -7.61 -25.90 9.66
C GLY A 117 -7.19 -25.16 8.39
N ASP A 118 -7.20 -23.83 8.43
CA ASP A 118 -6.73 -22.97 7.34
C ASP A 118 -5.19 -22.86 7.37
N PHE A 119 -4.51 -23.99 7.16
CA PHE A 119 -3.05 -24.07 7.09
C PHE A 119 -2.57 -24.15 5.65
N ARG A 120 -1.62 -23.29 5.29
CA ARG A 120 -1.05 -23.20 3.94
C ARG A 120 0.45 -22.99 4.01
N THR A 121 1.19 -23.60 3.10
CA THR A 121 2.58 -23.21 2.84
C THR A 121 2.70 -22.56 1.47
N SER A 122 3.67 -21.66 1.31
CA SER A 122 4.01 -21.10 0.01
C SER A 122 5.51 -20.93 -0.19
N LEU A 123 5.92 -20.98 -1.46
CA LEU A 123 7.22 -20.56 -1.93
C LEU A 123 7.00 -19.43 -2.93
N ASP A 124 7.57 -18.27 -2.63
CA ASP A 124 7.70 -17.16 -3.58
C ASP A 124 9.15 -17.08 -4.04
N ALA A 125 9.39 -16.98 -5.34
CA ALA A 125 10.67 -16.58 -5.92
C ALA A 125 10.45 -15.33 -6.75
N TYR A 126 11.34 -14.34 -6.65
CA TYR A 126 11.06 -13.02 -7.20
C TYR A 126 12.28 -12.17 -7.47
N ARG A 127 12.10 -11.21 -8.39
CA ARG A 127 12.90 -10.00 -8.53
C ARG A 127 11.94 -8.82 -8.68
N LEU A 128 11.89 -7.94 -7.68
CA LEU A 128 10.90 -6.88 -7.59
C LEU A 128 11.52 -5.59 -7.05
N THR A 129 10.95 -4.46 -7.43
CA THR A 129 11.07 -3.20 -6.69
C THR A 129 10.15 -3.26 -5.48
N GLU A 130 10.71 -2.99 -4.30
CA GLU A 130 10.06 -3.05 -2.99
C GLU A 130 10.18 -1.71 -2.25
N THR A 131 9.33 -1.55 -1.23
CA THR A 131 9.31 -0.38 -0.35
C THR A 131 8.80 -0.74 1.04
N ASN A 132 9.36 -0.07 2.06
CA ASN A 132 8.91 -0.20 3.44
C ASN A 132 7.84 0.83 3.82
N ASP A 133 7.38 1.67 2.88
CA ASP A 133 6.46 2.77 3.15
C ASP A 133 4.97 2.44 2.88
N ARG A 134 4.65 1.17 2.57
CA ARG A 134 3.26 0.71 2.32
C ARG A 134 2.33 0.87 3.52
N TRP A 135 2.89 1.04 4.72
CA TRP A 135 2.09 1.32 5.90
C TRP A 135 1.60 2.78 5.98
N ARG A 136 2.13 3.70 5.16
CA ARG A 136 1.78 5.13 5.19
C ARG A 136 0.79 5.49 4.09
N ILE A 137 1.04 4.97 2.89
CA ILE A 137 0.29 5.28 1.67
C ILE A 137 0.19 4.01 0.83
N SER A 138 -0.94 3.79 0.14
CA SER A 138 -1.16 2.60 -0.68
C SER A 138 -0.43 2.68 -2.02
N ASP A 139 -0.33 1.54 -2.71
CA ASP A 139 0.35 1.45 -4.01
C ASP A 139 -0.37 2.31 -5.05
N LEU A 140 -1.71 2.26 -5.07
CA LEU A 140 -2.53 3.03 -5.99
C LEU A 140 -2.48 4.53 -5.67
N GLU A 141 -2.63 4.92 -4.41
CA GLU A 141 -2.61 6.33 -4.01
C GLU A 141 -1.26 6.98 -4.31
N ASN A 142 -0.14 6.31 -4.00
CA ASN A 142 1.19 6.81 -4.35
C ASN A 142 1.39 6.86 -5.87
N SER A 143 0.90 5.86 -6.61
CA SER A 143 1.03 5.83 -8.07
C SER A 143 0.28 6.99 -8.74
N ILE A 144 -0.94 7.29 -8.28
CA ILE A 144 -1.69 8.42 -8.82
C ILE A 144 -1.03 9.73 -8.40
N ALA A 145 -0.57 9.88 -7.16
CA ALA A 145 0.13 11.08 -6.72
C ALA A 145 1.41 11.35 -7.55
N ALA A 146 2.21 10.30 -7.77
CA ALA A 146 3.45 10.39 -8.53
C ALA A 146 3.16 10.71 -10.00
N PHE A 147 2.24 9.98 -10.64
CA PHE A 147 1.91 10.18 -12.06
C PHE A 147 1.22 11.53 -12.31
N MET A 148 0.26 11.91 -11.47
CA MET A 148 -0.54 13.10 -11.71
C MET A 148 0.17 14.37 -11.27
N PHE A 149 0.92 14.35 -10.15
CA PHE A 149 1.38 15.56 -9.49
C PHE A 149 2.89 15.63 -9.24
N LYS A 150 3.64 14.60 -9.68
CA LYS A 150 5.08 14.47 -9.40
C LYS A 150 5.37 14.42 -7.89
N GLU A 151 4.50 13.74 -7.13
CA GLU A 151 4.58 13.59 -5.68
C GLU A 151 4.74 12.10 -5.35
N ASP A 152 5.92 11.69 -4.85
CA ASP A 152 6.21 10.30 -4.52
C ASP A 152 6.78 10.19 -3.09
N PHE A 153 6.00 9.56 -2.21
CA PHE A 153 6.21 9.58 -0.76
C PHE A 153 7.01 8.39 -0.24
N ARG A 154 7.46 7.49 -1.13
CA ARG A 154 8.06 6.20 -0.76
C ARG A 154 9.54 6.12 -1.05
N ASN A 155 10.27 5.25 -0.37
CA ASN A 155 11.65 4.91 -0.72
C ASN A 155 11.70 3.49 -1.31
N TYR A 156 12.46 3.33 -2.38
CA TYR A 156 12.47 2.11 -3.18
C TYR A 156 13.82 1.42 -3.17
N TYR A 157 13.80 0.09 -3.23
CA TYR A 157 14.98 -0.73 -3.43
C TYR A 157 14.60 -1.98 -4.23
N GLU A 158 15.57 -2.62 -4.88
CA GLU A 158 15.32 -3.89 -5.56
C GLU A 158 15.67 -5.05 -4.64
N THR A 159 14.83 -6.08 -4.68
CA THR A 159 15.05 -7.36 -4.03
C THR A 159 15.02 -8.48 -5.05
N GLU A 160 15.96 -9.41 -4.96
CA GLU A 160 15.98 -10.65 -5.74
C GLU A 160 16.25 -11.82 -4.80
N GLY A 161 15.34 -12.80 -4.75
CA GLY A 161 15.42 -13.88 -3.77
C GLY A 161 14.18 -14.75 -3.68
N PHE A 162 14.01 -15.39 -2.53
CA PHE A 162 12.85 -16.22 -2.25
C PHE A 162 12.32 -16.06 -0.82
N ARG A 163 11.03 -16.40 -0.65
CA ARG A 163 10.34 -16.46 0.64
C ARG A 163 9.65 -17.81 0.77
N LEU A 164 10.00 -18.57 1.81
CA LEU A 164 9.29 -19.76 2.23
C LEU A 164 8.38 -19.38 3.38
N SER A 165 7.07 -19.65 3.26
CA SER A 165 6.11 -19.28 4.29
C SER A 165 5.19 -20.41 4.70
N ALA A 166 4.75 -20.37 5.96
CA ALA A 166 3.70 -21.18 6.53
C ALA A 166 2.69 -20.26 7.22
N GLU A 167 1.45 -20.29 6.75
CA GLU A 167 0.34 -19.47 7.21
C GLU A 167 -0.72 -20.36 7.86
N MET A 168 -1.28 -19.89 8.98
CA MET A 168 -2.33 -20.58 9.71
C MET A 168 -3.44 -19.59 10.14
N GLY A 169 -4.68 -19.88 9.76
CA GLY A 169 -5.86 -19.26 10.35
C GLY A 169 -6.18 -19.87 11.72
N LEU A 170 -6.38 -19.02 12.73
CA LEU A 170 -6.72 -19.40 14.10
C LEU A 170 -8.10 -18.82 14.46
N GLY A 171 -9.15 -19.61 14.23
CA GLY A 171 -10.53 -19.13 14.31
C GLY A 171 -10.85 -18.14 13.17
N ASP A 172 -11.88 -17.33 13.35
CA ASP A 172 -12.43 -16.51 12.25
C ASP A 172 -11.65 -15.21 11.98
N PHE A 173 -10.84 -14.77 12.95
CA PHE A 173 -10.29 -13.40 12.94
C PHE A 173 -8.77 -13.34 12.99
N HIS A 174 -8.08 -14.42 13.35
CA HIS A 174 -6.64 -14.41 13.50
C HIS A 174 -5.95 -15.16 12.36
N ARG A 175 -4.85 -14.60 11.89
CA ARG A 175 -3.94 -15.23 10.94
C ARG A 175 -2.52 -15.08 11.44
N VAL A 176 -1.77 -16.17 11.40
CA VAL A 176 -0.36 -16.22 11.79
C VAL A 176 0.46 -16.70 10.60
N THR A 177 1.54 -16.00 10.28
CA THR A 177 2.47 -16.37 9.23
C THR A 177 3.88 -16.45 9.79
N MET A 178 4.55 -17.58 9.55
CA MET A 178 5.98 -17.75 9.78
C MET A 178 6.67 -17.83 8.43
N ALA A 179 7.76 -17.11 8.23
CA ALA A 179 8.49 -17.15 6.97
C ALA A 179 10.00 -17.10 7.16
N TYR A 180 10.71 -17.77 6.26
CA TYR A 180 12.13 -17.57 6.00
C TYR A 180 12.29 -16.82 4.68
N VAL A 181 13.13 -15.78 4.66
CA VAL A 181 13.44 -14.99 3.48
C VAL A 181 14.94 -14.98 3.27
N ASP A 182 15.37 -15.21 2.04
CA ASP A 182 16.75 -15.12 1.57
C ASP A 182 16.74 -14.28 0.30
N GLN A 183 17.29 -13.07 0.38
CA GLN A 183 17.21 -12.10 -0.70
C GLN A 183 18.41 -11.18 -0.75
N HIS A 184 18.79 -10.81 -1.97
CA HIS A 184 19.81 -9.81 -2.23
C HIS A 184 19.16 -8.43 -2.39
N ILE A 185 19.65 -7.45 -1.63
CA ILE A 185 19.16 -6.05 -1.64
C ILE A 185 20.06 -5.20 -2.53
N ARG A 186 19.45 -4.41 -3.43
CA ARG A 186 20.15 -3.43 -4.28
C ARG A 186 19.54 -2.06 -4.18
N SER A 187 20.39 -1.04 -4.20
CA SER A 187 19.97 0.34 -4.20
C SER A 187 19.42 0.75 -5.56
N LEU A 188 18.42 1.64 -5.53
CA LEU A 188 17.81 2.21 -6.72
C LEU A 188 17.98 3.73 -6.71
N GLY A 189 18.23 4.31 -7.88
CA GLY A 189 18.16 5.77 -8.07
C GLY A 189 16.73 6.24 -8.31
N ALA A 190 16.50 7.54 -8.16
CA ALA A 190 15.32 8.18 -8.73
C ALA A 190 15.58 8.49 -10.22
N ASN A 191 14.55 8.36 -11.03
CA ASN A 191 14.49 8.77 -12.42
C ASN A 191 13.46 9.93 -12.57
N GLU A 192 13.27 10.42 -13.80
CA GLU A 192 12.33 11.49 -14.13
C GLU A 192 11.25 10.99 -15.12
N PRO A 193 10.41 10.02 -14.74
CA PRO A 193 9.34 9.53 -15.61
C PRO A 193 8.33 10.62 -15.95
N PHE A 194 7.66 10.46 -17.09
CA PHE A 194 6.60 11.36 -17.53
C PHE A 194 5.46 11.47 -16.50
N THR A 195 5.01 12.71 -16.23
CA THR A 195 3.90 13.03 -15.32
C THR A 195 2.87 13.94 -16.00
N LEU A 196 1.60 13.85 -15.59
CA LEU A 196 0.51 14.61 -16.21
C LEU A 196 0.54 16.10 -15.81
N PHE A 197 0.84 16.40 -14.55
CA PHE A 197 1.02 17.75 -14.01
C PHE A 197 2.28 17.82 -13.14
N GLY A 198 2.53 18.98 -12.49
CA GLY A 198 3.69 19.14 -11.61
C GLY A 198 5.01 19.39 -12.35
N TRP A 199 4.96 19.86 -13.60
CA TRP A 199 6.14 20.00 -14.47
C TRP A 199 7.19 21.01 -13.98
N ALA A 200 6.82 21.86 -13.00
CA ALA A 200 7.74 22.79 -12.33
C ALA A 200 8.42 22.18 -11.09
N LYS A 201 8.10 20.92 -10.73
CA LYS A 201 8.71 20.19 -9.62
C LYS A 201 9.73 19.19 -10.14
N GLU A 202 10.60 18.75 -9.24
CA GLU A 202 11.52 17.63 -9.43
C GLU A 202 11.09 16.49 -8.53
N PHE A 203 11.33 15.24 -8.96
CA PHE A 203 11.13 14.12 -8.05
C PHE A 203 12.17 14.18 -6.94
N ARG A 204 11.77 13.76 -5.73
CA ARG A 204 12.71 13.59 -4.62
C ARG A 204 13.74 12.52 -4.96
N GLU A 205 14.98 12.70 -4.53
CA GLU A 205 15.98 11.64 -4.63
C GLU A 205 15.50 10.35 -3.92
N ASN A 206 15.94 9.20 -4.43
CA ASN A 206 15.74 7.93 -3.76
C ASN A 206 16.99 7.63 -2.91
N PRO A 207 16.88 7.63 -1.57
CA PRO A 207 18.04 7.48 -0.70
C PRO A 207 18.66 6.09 -0.90
N PRO A 208 20.01 6.00 -0.90
CA PRO A 208 20.66 4.71 -1.06
C PRO A 208 20.40 3.80 0.13
N VAL A 209 20.35 2.50 -0.15
CA VAL A 209 20.17 1.47 0.88
C VAL A 209 21.47 0.73 1.14
N SER A 210 21.55 0.05 2.29
CA SER A 210 22.61 -0.92 2.54
C SER A 210 22.38 -2.14 1.63
N GLU A 211 23.25 -2.33 0.64
CA GLU A 211 23.23 -3.48 -0.28
C GLU A 211 23.87 -4.72 0.37
N GLY A 212 23.40 -5.90 0.00
CA GLY A 212 23.91 -7.17 0.53
C GLY A 212 22.86 -8.27 0.63
N GLU A 213 23.28 -9.43 1.12
CA GLU A 213 22.44 -10.60 1.36
C GLU A 213 21.67 -10.47 2.68
N GLU A 214 20.35 -10.34 2.59
CA GLU A 214 19.44 -10.33 3.73
C GLU A 214 18.81 -11.71 3.92
N ARG A 215 19.16 -12.36 5.02
CA ARG A 215 18.55 -13.63 5.47
C ARG A 215 17.86 -13.45 6.79
N LYS A 216 16.56 -13.74 6.82
CA LYS A 216 15.72 -13.42 7.96
C LYS A 216 14.62 -14.43 8.22
N ILE A 217 14.19 -14.44 9.48
CA ILE A 217 12.98 -15.11 9.94
C ILE A 217 11.97 -14.04 10.28
N LEU A 218 10.74 -14.24 9.82
CA LEU A 218 9.62 -13.33 9.99
C LEU A 218 8.47 -14.06 10.66
N PHE A 219 7.92 -13.46 11.72
CA PHE A 219 6.64 -13.81 12.31
C PHE A 219 5.66 -12.67 12.05
N GLU A 220 4.48 -12.98 11.55
CA GLU A 220 3.41 -12.01 11.32
C GLU A 220 2.14 -12.53 11.98
N TRP A 221 1.41 -11.63 12.64
CA TRP A 221 0.09 -11.89 13.17
C TRP A 221 -0.86 -10.79 12.72
N THR A 222 -2.02 -11.19 12.22
CA THR A 222 -3.12 -10.29 11.86
C THR A 222 -4.36 -10.68 12.63
N TYR A 223 -5.07 -9.67 13.13
CA TYR A 223 -6.39 -9.79 13.72
C TYR A 223 -7.34 -8.82 13.03
N ASP A 224 -8.41 -9.33 12.42
CA ASP A 224 -9.38 -8.50 11.71
C ASP A 224 -10.82 -8.85 12.09
N THR A 225 -11.53 -7.85 12.62
CA THR A 225 -12.97 -7.91 12.93
C THR A 225 -13.73 -6.75 12.28
N ARG A 226 -13.11 -6.10 11.29
CA ARG A 226 -13.75 -4.99 10.58
C ARG A 226 -15.04 -5.46 9.92
N ASP A 227 -16.06 -4.61 10.01
CA ASP A 227 -17.33 -4.83 9.32
C ASP A 227 -17.21 -4.69 7.79
N ASN A 228 -16.24 -3.90 7.32
CA ASN A 228 -15.93 -3.74 5.91
C ASN A 228 -14.44 -3.44 5.73
N ILE A 229 -13.78 -4.09 4.76
CA ILE A 229 -12.34 -3.92 4.51
C ILE A 229 -12.04 -2.53 3.95
N ARG A 230 -12.85 -2.05 2.99
CA ARG A 230 -12.63 -0.78 2.26
C ARG A 230 -13.14 0.43 3.02
N PHE A 231 -14.30 0.29 3.67
CA PHE A 231 -14.96 1.39 4.39
C PHE A 231 -15.38 0.98 5.81
N PRO A 232 -14.43 0.59 6.67
CA PRO A 232 -14.73 0.10 8.02
C PRO A 232 -15.44 1.17 8.86
N ARG A 233 -16.47 0.79 9.61
CA ARG A 233 -17.15 1.65 10.58
C ARG A 233 -17.18 1.02 11.98
N ARG A 234 -16.97 -0.28 12.06
CA ARG A 234 -16.96 -1.07 13.29
C ARG A 234 -15.81 -2.08 13.27
N GLY A 235 -15.40 -2.51 14.46
CA GLY A 235 -14.39 -3.56 14.63
C GLY A 235 -12.97 -3.06 14.81
N TRP A 236 -12.05 -4.00 14.76
CA TRP A 236 -10.62 -3.83 14.96
C TRP A 236 -9.84 -4.38 13.78
N HIS A 237 -8.68 -3.78 13.52
CA HIS A 237 -7.65 -4.37 12.68
C HIS A 237 -6.32 -4.20 13.38
N ALA A 238 -5.65 -5.30 13.70
CA ALA A 238 -4.34 -5.29 14.34
C ALA A 238 -3.36 -6.12 13.51
N THR A 239 -2.15 -5.60 13.34
CA THR A 239 -1.03 -6.34 12.77
C THR A 239 0.16 -6.26 13.72
N LEU A 240 0.89 -7.35 13.85
CA LEU A 240 2.14 -7.45 14.57
C LEU A 240 3.11 -8.21 13.68
N SER A 241 4.33 -7.69 13.51
CA SER A 241 5.37 -8.37 12.77
C SER A 241 6.68 -8.30 13.55
N TYR A 242 7.34 -9.44 13.68
CA TYR A 242 8.66 -9.56 14.27
C TYR A 242 9.62 -10.17 13.25
N GLU A 243 10.65 -9.42 12.92
CA GLU A 243 11.70 -9.76 11.97
C GLU A 243 13.03 -9.92 12.71
N THR A 244 13.79 -10.95 12.38
CA THR A 244 15.14 -11.15 12.90
C THR A 244 16.08 -11.67 11.82
N CYS A 245 17.26 -11.05 11.74
CA CYS A 245 18.41 -11.49 10.95
C CYS A 245 19.49 -12.00 11.91
N PRO A 246 19.42 -13.26 12.38
CA PRO A 246 20.44 -13.81 13.27
C PRO A 246 21.74 -14.08 12.51
N ALA A 247 22.89 -13.83 13.17
CA ALA A 247 24.21 -14.07 12.60
C ALA A 247 24.42 -15.49 12.05
N GLY A 248 23.75 -16.50 12.64
CA GLY A 248 23.82 -17.89 12.21
C GLY A 248 23.24 -18.18 10.82
N LEU A 249 22.52 -17.25 10.20
CA LEU A 249 22.05 -17.39 8.81
C LEU A 249 23.09 -16.96 7.78
N HIS A 250 24.23 -16.37 8.20
CA HIS A 250 25.32 -15.92 7.33
C HIS A 250 24.86 -14.93 6.23
N GLY A 251 23.97 -14.00 6.58
CA GLY A 251 23.69 -12.80 5.77
C GLY A 251 24.56 -11.62 6.20
N ASP A 252 24.52 -10.54 5.43
CA ASP A 252 25.32 -9.33 5.65
C ASP A 252 24.75 -8.42 6.75
N PHE A 253 23.50 -8.67 7.17
CA PHE A 253 22.77 -7.87 8.16
C PHE A 253 22.46 -8.66 9.43
N ALA A 254 22.56 -7.99 10.59
CA ALA A 254 22.27 -8.58 11.89
C ALA A 254 21.41 -7.64 12.76
N TYR A 255 20.09 -7.73 12.63
CA TYR A 255 19.15 -6.87 13.35
C TYR A 255 17.87 -7.59 13.75
N ARG A 256 17.08 -6.90 14.59
CA ARG A 256 15.72 -7.28 14.98
C ARG A 256 14.80 -6.10 14.80
N LEU A 257 13.58 -6.35 14.38
CA LEU A 257 12.58 -5.31 14.15
C LEU A 257 11.20 -5.82 14.55
N LEU A 258 10.56 -5.11 15.47
CA LEU A 258 9.18 -5.32 15.87
C LEU A 258 8.34 -4.18 15.31
N THR A 259 7.36 -4.47 14.47
CA THR A 259 6.38 -3.49 14.00
C THR A 259 4.99 -3.88 14.47
N ALA A 260 4.18 -2.90 14.86
CA ALA A 260 2.80 -3.14 15.24
C ALA A 260 1.90 -2.01 14.76
N GLN A 261 0.70 -2.36 14.32
CA GLN A 261 -0.37 -1.42 14.03
C GLN A 261 -1.66 -1.89 14.65
N LEU A 262 -2.42 -0.97 15.24
CA LEU A 262 -3.73 -1.23 15.81
C LEU A 262 -4.69 -0.15 15.32
N ARG A 263 -5.84 -0.58 14.80
CA ARG A 263 -6.91 0.30 14.36
C ARG A 263 -8.22 -0.10 15.01
N ARG A 264 -9.01 0.90 15.39
CA ARG A 264 -10.33 0.75 15.99
C ARG A 264 -11.33 1.68 15.35
N TYR A 265 -12.39 1.12 14.80
CA TYR A 265 -13.50 1.87 14.20
C TYR A 265 -14.73 1.72 15.06
N ARG A 266 -15.35 2.81 15.52
CA ARG A 266 -16.52 2.76 16.41
C ARG A 266 -17.57 3.77 15.99
N ILE A 267 -18.80 3.32 15.79
CA ILE A 267 -19.96 4.22 15.69
C ILE A 267 -20.31 4.74 17.08
N VAL A 268 -20.46 6.06 17.21
CA VAL A 268 -20.74 6.72 18.50
C VAL A 268 -22.17 7.25 18.60
N PHE A 269 -22.67 7.92 17.56
CA PHE A 269 -24.03 8.47 17.55
C PHE A 269 -24.56 8.49 16.11
N GLY A 270 -25.73 7.87 15.89
CA GLY A 270 -26.31 7.76 14.56
C GLY A 270 -25.35 7.08 13.57
N ASP A 271 -24.90 7.84 12.57
CA ASP A 271 -23.94 7.43 11.53
C ASP A 271 -22.54 8.04 11.71
N GLN A 272 -22.28 8.72 12.82
CA GLN A 272 -20.98 9.29 13.17
C GLN A 272 -20.04 8.21 13.71
N SER A 273 -18.75 8.30 13.37
CA SER A 273 -17.74 7.34 13.78
C SER A 273 -16.49 7.98 14.36
N LEU A 274 -15.90 7.30 15.35
CA LEU A 274 -14.54 7.53 15.83
C LEU A 274 -13.63 6.44 15.29
N ASN A 275 -12.52 6.85 14.69
CA ASN A 275 -11.47 5.96 14.21
C ASN A 275 -10.19 6.28 14.96
N PHE A 276 -9.55 5.25 15.49
CA PHE A 276 -8.25 5.37 16.13
C PHE A 276 -7.25 4.51 15.39
N ARG A 277 -6.02 5.01 15.27
CA ARG A 277 -4.87 4.28 14.77
C ARG A 277 -3.71 4.48 15.73
N LEU A 278 -3.02 3.40 16.02
CA LEU A 278 -1.72 3.38 16.67
C LEU A 278 -0.76 2.62 15.76
N ALA A 279 0.43 3.14 15.54
CA ALA A 279 1.48 2.47 14.78
C ALA A 279 2.81 2.67 15.47
N MET A 280 3.64 1.62 15.51
CA MET A 280 4.97 1.69 16.10
C MET A 280 5.95 0.76 15.39
N ALA A 281 7.23 1.09 15.51
CA ALA A 281 8.33 0.20 15.23
C ALA A 281 9.41 0.33 16.31
N LEU A 282 9.94 -0.81 16.74
CA LEU A 282 11.04 -0.91 17.68
C LEU A 282 12.14 -1.80 17.08
N SER A 283 13.36 -1.28 17.00
CA SER A 283 14.52 -1.96 16.45
C SER A 283 15.50 -2.40 17.53
N GLY A 284 16.35 -3.37 17.18
CA GLY A 284 17.54 -3.72 17.94
C GLY A 284 18.67 -4.20 17.04
N ASN A 285 19.90 -3.90 17.45
CA ASN A 285 21.15 -4.14 16.73
C ASN A 285 21.29 -3.33 15.42
N SER A 286 20.86 -2.08 15.43
CA SER A 286 21.04 -1.07 14.37
C SER A 286 20.60 -1.57 12.98
N PRO A 287 19.29 -1.53 12.67
CA PRO A 287 18.78 -2.00 11.38
C PRO A 287 19.40 -1.22 10.20
N PRO A 288 19.55 -1.86 9.02
CA PRO A 288 20.14 -1.23 7.84
C PRO A 288 19.31 -0.05 7.35
N ALA A 289 19.91 0.81 6.51
CA ALA A 289 19.30 2.08 6.09
C ALA A 289 17.89 1.92 5.48
N HIS A 290 17.64 0.84 4.71
CA HIS A 290 16.32 0.59 4.12
C HIS A 290 15.24 0.26 5.16
N ARG A 291 15.60 -0.19 6.37
CA ARG A 291 14.68 -0.53 7.47
C ARG A 291 14.41 0.64 8.42
N ARG A 292 14.88 1.85 8.09
CA ARG A 292 14.52 3.07 8.81
C ARG A 292 13.12 3.51 8.44
N PHE A 293 12.43 4.12 9.40
CA PHE A 293 11.11 4.66 9.23
C PHE A 293 11.16 6.17 9.13
N THR A 294 10.14 6.72 8.48
CA THR A 294 9.92 8.16 8.39
C THR A 294 8.48 8.47 8.75
N ILE A 295 8.30 9.55 9.51
CA ILE A 295 7.00 10.14 9.83
C ILE A 295 6.99 11.60 9.40
N GLY A 296 5.80 12.17 9.32
CA GLY A 296 5.57 13.49 8.73
C GLY A 296 4.86 13.36 7.38
N GLY A 297 3.82 14.16 7.22
CA GLY A 297 3.01 14.25 6.01
C GLY A 297 2.01 13.11 5.83
N VAL A 298 1.84 12.64 4.59
CA VAL A 298 0.73 11.75 4.21
C VAL A 298 0.74 10.45 5.03
N GLY A 299 -0.42 10.11 5.59
CA GLY A 299 -0.65 8.87 6.33
C GLY A 299 0.03 8.80 7.72
N THR A 300 0.65 9.90 8.17
CA THR A 300 1.34 9.99 9.46
C THR A 300 0.92 11.24 10.24
N LEU A 301 1.72 12.33 10.19
CA LEU A 301 1.44 13.63 10.80
C LEU A 301 1.13 14.65 9.70
N ARG A 302 -0.16 14.85 9.40
CA ARG A 302 -0.63 15.61 8.22
C ARG A 302 -0.24 17.10 8.26
N GLY A 303 0.01 17.66 9.44
CA GLY A 303 0.45 19.06 9.62
C GLY A 303 1.92 19.31 9.30
N PHE A 304 2.70 18.26 9.02
CA PHE A 304 4.15 18.33 8.85
C PHE A 304 4.58 18.10 7.41
N PRO A 305 5.78 18.58 7.01
CA PRO A 305 6.38 18.17 5.74
C PRO A 305 6.50 16.64 5.66
N ASP A 306 6.39 16.09 4.45
CA ASP A 306 6.61 14.67 4.24
C ASP A 306 8.02 14.27 4.65
N LEU A 307 8.13 13.16 5.39
CA LEU A 307 9.40 12.60 5.86
C LEU A 307 10.19 13.56 6.79
N SER A 308 9.50 14.44 7.52
CA SER A 308 10.14 15.45 8.38
C SER A 308 10.99 14.84 9.48
N ASP A 309 10.63 13.65 9.97
CA ASP A 309 11.33 12.95 11.03
C ASP A 309 11.62 11.52 10.60
N ALA A 310 12.81 11.04 10.93
CA ALA A 310 13.30 9.72 10.55
C ALA A 310 13.96 9.05 11.74
N GLY A 311 13.80 7.73 11.84
CA GLY A 311 14.39 6.96 12.93
C GLY A 311 14.34 5.46 12.67
N GLU A 312 15.16 4.70 13.39
CA GLU A 312 15.03 3.25 13.45
C GLU A 312 13.80 2.82 14.28
N ASN A 313 13.36 3.67 15.20
CA ASN A 313 12.16 3.51 16.01
C ASN A 313 11.15 4.61 15.71
N PHE A 314 9.86 4.30 15.86
CA PHE A 314 8.83 5.32 15.90
C PHE A 314 7.61 4.87 16.70
N LEU A 315 6.82 5.85 17.14
CA LEU A 315 5.49 5.67 17.71
C LEU A 315 4.59 6.79 17.23
N MET A 316 3.39 6.46 16.76
CA MET A 316 2.39 7.46 16.39
C MET A 316 0.97 7.00 16.69
N GLY A 317 0.10 7.99 16.90
CA GLY A 317 -1.33 7.83 17.08
C GLY A 317 -2.12 8.81 16.22
N ASN A 318 -3.26 8.35 15.70
CA ASN A 318 -4.24 9.19 15.03
C ASN A 318 -5.61 8.96 15.66
N ALA A 319 -6.35 10.05 15.86
CA ALA A 319 -7.75 10.02 16.23
C ALA A 319 -8.55 10.82 15.21
N GLU A 320 -9.57 10.20 14.63
CA GLU A 320 -10.47 10.85 13.67
C GLU A 320 -11.92 10.74 14.13
N TYR A 321 -12.61 11.87 14.17
CA TYR A 321 -14.05 11.95 14.30
C TYR A 321 -14.67 12.26 12.95
N ARG A 322 -15.61 11.44 12.50
CA ARG A 322 -16.25 11.54 11.18
C ARG A 322 -17.76 11.71 11.34
N CYS A 323 -18.31 12.69 10.63
CA CYS A 323 -19.73 13.01 10.63
C CYS A 323 -20.25 13.11 9.19
N PRO A 324 -21.25 12.31 8.80
CA PRO A 324 -21.86 12.41 7.48
C PRO A 324 -22.49 13.78 7.20
N ILE A 325 -22.21 14.34 6.04
CA ILE A 325 -22.74 15.64 5.58
C ILE A 325 -23.97 15.39 4.72
N ARG A 326 -25.09 15.08 5.36
CA ARG A 326 -26.31 14.64 4.66
C ARG A 326 -26.89 15.70 3.72
N TRP A 327 -26.77 16.98 4.05
CA TRP A 327 -27.28 18.08 3.22
C TRP A 327 -26.54 18.23 1.88
N LEU A 328 -25.28 17.78 1.79
CA LEU A 328 -24.49 17.82 0.56
C LEU A 328 -24.76 16.61 -0.35
N THR A 329 -25.48 15.59 0.14
CA THR A 329 -25.94 14.44 -0.65
C THR A 329 -27.29 14.69 -1.34
N TRP A 330 -27.45 15.85 -2.00
CA TRP A 330 -28.62 16.09 -2.84
C TRP A 330 -28.66 15.09 -4.02
N LYS A 331 -29.85 14.74 -4.51
CA LYS A 331 -30.07 13.63 -5.46
C LYS A 331 -29.07 13.54 -6.63
N PRO A 332 -28.69 14.63 -7.33
CA PRO A 332 -27.72 14.52 -8.42
C PRO A 332 -26.32 14.12 -7.94
N LEU A 333 -25.86 14.62 -6.79
CA LEU A 333 -24.56 14.23 -6.22
C LEU A 333 -24.53 12.77 -5.79
N ARG A 334 -25.67 12.18 -5.38
CA ARG A 334 -25.75 10.75 -5.02
C ARG A 334 -25.54 9.78 -6.18
N LEU A 335 -25.69 10.24 -7.42
CA LEU A 335 -25.38 9.43 -8.61
C LEU A 335 -23.88 9.19 -8.77
N VAL A 336 -23.06 10.08 -8.19
CA VAL A 336 -21.60 10.05 -8.30
C VAL A 336 -20.95 9.69 -6.96
N PHE A 337 -21.49 10.20 -5.85
CA PHE A 337 -20.96 10.06 -4.50
C PHE A 337 -21.90 9.26 -3.60
N ASN A 338 -21.41 8.11 -3.13
CA ASN A 338 -22.15 7.22 -2.24
C ASN A 338 -22.26 7.80 -0.81
N GLU A 339 -21.22 8.50 -0.38
CA GLU A 339 -21.15 9.09 0.96
C GLU A 339 -20.22 10.30 0.95
N ILE A 340 -20.59 11.35 1.69
CA ILE A 340 -19.72 12.49 2.00
C ILE A 340 -19.72 12.70 3.52
N GLN A 341 -18.53 12.81 4.11
CA GLN A 341 -18.31 12.99 5.54
C GLN A 341 -17.38 14.17 5.78
N GLY A 342 -17.71 14.98 6.77
CA GLY A 342 -16.77 15.89 7.40
C GLY A 342 -15.95 15.10 8.42
N LEU A 343 -14.70 15.48 8.60
CA LEU A 343 -13.82 14.88 9.57
C LEU A 343 -13.06 15.94 10.38
N LEU A 344 -12.84 15.64 11.64
CA LEU A 344 -11.90 16.32 12.54
C LEU A 344 -10.87 15.28 12.96
N PHE A 345 -9.60 15.63 12.95
CA PHE A 345 -8.54 14.71 13.33
C PHE A 345 -7.47 15.35 14.19
N PHE A 346 -6.78 14.50 14.94
CA PHE A 346 -5.61 14.82 15.73
C PHE A 346 -4.57 13.71 15.51
N ASP A 347 -3.36 14.12 15.14
CA ASP A 347 -2.23 13.23 14.92
C ASP A 347 -1.12 13.56 15.92
N ILE A 348 -0.43 12.54 16.40
CA ILE A 348 0.72 12.68 17.31
C ILE A 348 1.76 11.60 17.03
N GLY A 349 3.04 11.93 17.11
CA GLY A 349 4.08 10.92 16.95
C GLY A 349 5.49 11.45 17.14
N ASP A 350 6.42 10.50 17.20
CA ASP A 350 7.86 10.73 17.29
C ASP A 350 8.61 9.59 16.57
N ALA A 351 9.78 9.91 16.02
CA ALA A 351 10.69 8.97 15.42
C ALA A 351 12.11 9.26 15.94
N TRP A 352 12.80 8.23 16.42
CA TRP A 352 14.08 8.39 17.09
C TRP A 352 15.05 7.28 16.72
N SER A 353 16.33 7.54 17.01
CA SER A 353 17.38 6.58 16.72
C SER A 353 17.45 5.43 17.72
N GLU A 354 17.99 4.30 17.29
CA GLU A 354 18.25 3.18 18.20
C GLU A 354 19.16 3.58 19.37
N GLY A 355 18.80 3.18 20.59
CA GLY A 355 19.49 3.57 21.82
C GLY A 355 19.17 4.98 22.32
N GLY A 356 18.41 5.77 21.55
CA GLY A 356 17.80 7.02 22.00
C GLY A 356 16.47 6.79 22.74
N GLU A 357 15.95 7.86 23.33
CA GLU A 357 14.62 7.90 23.95
C GLU A 357 13.64 8.71 23.08
N ALA A 358 12.37 8.33 23.10
CA ALA A 358 11.31 9.19 22.58
C ALA A 358 11.27 10.47 23.41
N GLY A 359 11.26 11.63 22.76
CA GLY A 359 11.43 12.91 23.44
C GLY A 359 11.00 14.14 22.65
N GLN A 360 10.64 13.98 21.38
CA GLN A 360 10.19 15.07 20.51
C GLN A 360 8.82 14.76 19.92
N LEU A 361 7.84 14.46 20.79
CA LEU A 361 6.46 14.29 20.37
C LEU A 361 5.99 15.53 19.61
N ARG A 362 5.61 15.32 18.35
CA ARG A 362 4.99 16.29 17.48
C ARG A 362 3.51 16.00 17.35
N SER A 363 2.70 17.03 17.18
CA SER A 363 1.27 16.89 17.09
C SER A 363 0.66 17.87 16.11
N ASP A 364 -0.43 17.46 15.47
CA ASP A 364 -1.22 18.31 14.61
C ASP A 364 -2.71 18.11 14.84
N ILE A 365 -3.46 19.12 14.42
CA ILE A 365 -4.92 19.08 14.39
C ILE A 365 -5.38 19.53 13.02
N GLY A 366 -6.48 18.94 12.55
CA GLY A 366 -7.03 19.34 11.27
C GLY A 366 -8.46 18.94 11.06
N LEU A 367 -8.99 19.41 9.94
CA LEU A 367 -10.35 19.17 9.49
C LEU A 367 -10.35 18.84 8.00
N GLY A 368 -11.40 18.20 7.54
CA GLY A 368 -11.50 17.86 6.13
C GLY A 368 -12.84 17.34 5.70
N ILE A 369 -12.93 17.07 4.41
CA ILE A 369 -14.07 16.45 3.76
C ILE A 369 -13.56 15.21 3.04
N SER A 370 -14.30 14.12 3.14
CA SER A 370 -14.00 12.89 2.43
C SER A 370 -15.27 12.21 1.95
N GLY A 371 -15.13 11.29 1.02
CA GLY A 371 -16.25 10.52 0.52
C GLY A 371 -15.83 9.39 -0.39
N ALA A 372 -16.81 8.59 -0.77
CA ALA A 372 -16.64 7.54 -1.75
C ALA A 372 -17.48 7.88 -2.99
N ASN A 373 -16.89 7.72 -4.17
CA ASN A 373 -17.60 7.77 -5.45
C ASN A 373 -17.63 6.38 -6.10
N ILE A 374 -18.24 6.27 -7.29
CA ILE A 374 -18.35 4.99 -8.02
C ILE A 374 -17.00 4.43 -8.50
N PHE A 375 -15.94 5.24 -8.52
CA PHE A 375 -14.59 4.85 -8.96
C PHE A 375 -13.65 4.58 -7.77
N SER A 376 -13.62 5.46 -6.76
CA SER A 376 -12.72 5.38 -5.60
C SER A 376 -13.14 6.29 -4.43
N TYR A 377 -12.31 6.35 -3.39
CA TYR A 377 -12.37 7.32 -2.30
C TYR A 377 -11.76 8.67 -2.71
N PHE A 378 -12.21 9.74 -2.06
CA PHE A 378 -11.52 11.02 -2.11
C PHE A 378 -11.49 11.64 -0.71
N GLY A 379 -10.43 12.38 -0.40
CA GLY A 379 -10.29 13.15 0.81
C GLY A 379 -9.56 14.45 0.53
N LEU A 380 -10.01 15.54 1.16
CA LEU A 380 -9.32 16.82 1.19
C LEU A 380 -9.23 17.26 2.64
N TYR A 381 -8.01 17.36 3.14
CA TYR A 381 -7.72 17.66 4.54
C TYR A 381 -6.88 18.93 4.65
N ILE A 382 -7.13 19.70 5.68
CA ILE A 382 -6.29 20.83 6.09
C ILE A 382 -5.82 20.53 7.51
N ALA A 383 -4.51 20.54 7.73
CA ALA A 383 -3.88 20.24 9.00
C ALA A 383 -2.96 21.39 9.42
N GLN A 384 -2.80 21.60 10.72
CA GLN A 384 -1.86 22.56 11.27
C GLN A 384 -1.05 21.90 12.39
N GLY A 385 0.28 21.93 12.28
CA GLY A 385 1.17 21.51 13.35
C GLY A 385 1.08 22.43 14.56
N LEU A 386 1.15 21.86 15.76
CA LEU A 386 1.02 22.59 17.01
C LEU A 386 2.37 23.15 17.48
N GLU A 387 3.47 22.51 17.10
CA GLU A 387 4.83 22.90 17.46
C GLU A 387 5.45 23.89 16.45
N SER A 388 6.33 24.77 16.95
CA SER A 388 7.13 25.68 16.11
C SER A 388 8.26 24.92 15.42
N PRO A 389 8.63 25.24 14.16
CA PRO A 389 8.12 26.32 13.30
C PRO A 389 6.88 25.94 12.45
N TRP A 390 6.29 24.77 12.65
CA TRP A 390 5.35 24.13 11.73
C TRP A 390 3.88 24.58 11.89
N ARG A 391 3.66 25.88 12.02
CA ARG A 391 2.32 26.47 12.22
C ARG A 391 1.58 26.81 10.94
N ASP A 392 2.21 26.68 9.78
CA ASP A 392 1.57 26.92 8.49
C ASP A 392 0.65 25.76 8.13
N PRO A 393 -0.64 26.02 7.83
CA PRO A 393 -1.57 24.96 7.45
C PRO A 393 -1.13 24.24 6.17
N ARG A 394 -1.25 22.91 6.17
CA ARG A 394 -0.95 22.05 5.03
C ARG A 394 -2.22 21.42 4.49
N VAL A 395 -2.27 21.25 3.18
CA VAL A 395 -3.38 20.62 2.48
C VAL A 395 -2.96 19.24 1.99
N THR A 396 -3.74 18.22 2.31
CA THR A 396 -3.52 16.85 1.83
C THR A 396 -4.71 16.40 1.01
N VAL A 397 -4.43 15.81 -0.15
CA VAL A 397 -5.43 15.11 -0.97
C VAL A 397 -5.22 13.61 -0.78
N LYS A 398 -6.32 12.90 -0.51
CA LYS A 398 -6.33 11.43 -0.44
C LYS A 398 -7.20 10.82 -1.53
N MET A 399 -6.80 9.64 -1.99
CA MET A 399 -7.51 8.88 -3.03
C MET A 399 -7.91 7.48 -2.59
N GLU A 400 -7.37 7.02 -1.46
CA GLU A 400 -7.78 5.78 -0.83
C GLU A 400 -7.98 5.96 0.69
N ARG A 401 -8.78 5.06 1.25
CA ARG A 401 -9.12 5.06 2.68
C ARG A 401 -8.21 4.12 3.49
N GLU A 402 -7.26 3.44 2.86
CA GLU A 402 -6.45 2.39 3.48
C GLU A 402 -5.59 2.86 4.67
N PHE A 403 -5.50 4.16 4.95
CA PHE A 403 -4.70 4.74 6.04
C PHE A 403 -5.43 5.84 6.81
#